data_AF-A0A7C1SL72-F1
#
_entry.id   AF-A0A7C1SL72-F1
#
_cell.length_a   1.000
_cell.length_b   1.000
_cell.length_c   1.000
_cell.angle_alpha   90.00
_cell.angle_beta   90.00
_cell.angle_gamma   90.00
#
_symmetry.space_group_name_H-M   'P 1'
#
loop_
_entity.id
_entity.type
_entity.pdbx_description
1 polymer ?
#
loop_
_entity_poly.entity_id
_entity_poly.type
_entity_poly.pdbx_seq_one_letter_code
_entity_poly.pdbx_strand_id
1 'polypeptide(L)'
;MLELKNEKEIAKILEASQILAEVLQACGDLAEPGITTGELDDFIRNSIIRRGAKPAFLGYMNYPASLCISINNEVIHGIPGRRKLQEGDIAGLDVGIELDGYFSDT
;
A
#
# COMPACT_ATOMS: atom_id res chain seq x y z
N MET A 1 5.63 -5.48 25.91
CA MET A 1 5.23 -4.22 26.57
C MET A 1 4.60 -3.35 25.52
N LEU A 2 3.40 -2.81 25.75
CA LEU A 2 2.74 -1.91 24.79
C LEU A 2 3.29 -0.50 24.98
N GLU A 3 3.57 0.17 23.87
CA GLU A 3 4.04 1.55 23.89
C GLU A 3 2.83 2.49 23.89
N LEU A 4 2.74 3.36 24.91
CA LEU A 4 1.69 4.37 24.99
C LEU A 4 2.15 5.62 24.24
N LYS A 5 1.49 5.91 23.12
CA LYS A 5 1.81 7.06 22.27
C LYS A 5 1.33 8.35 22.91
N ASN A 6 2.17 9.38 22.86
CA ASN A 6 1.79 10.74 23.24
C ASN A 6 1.11 11.48 22.07
N GLU A 7 0.54 12.66 22.35
CA GLU A 7 -0.23 13.44 21.37
C GLU A 7 0.55 13.75 20.08
N LYS A 8 1.86 14.00 20.16
CA LYS A 8 2.69 14.29 18.98
C LYS A 8 2.89 13.05 18.12
N GLU A 9 3.06 11.90 18.75
CA GLU A 9 3.22 10.63 18.05
C GLU A 9 1.91 10.21 17.39
N ILE A 10 0.78 10.42 18.07
CA ILE A 10 -0.56 10.18 17.51
C ILE A 10 -0.79 11.09 16.30
N ALA A 11 -0.41 12.37 16.37
CA ALA A 11 -0.51 13.29 15.24
C ALA A 11 0.34 12.83 14.05
N LYS A 12 1.54 12.29 14.29
CA LYS A 12 2.41 11.76 13.23
C LYS A 12 1.85 10.49 12.58
N ILE A 13 1.27 9.59 13.37
CA ILE A 13 0.54 8.43 12.83
C ILE A 13 -0.65 8.89 11.99
N LEU A 14 -1.39 9.91 12.43
CA LEU A 14 -2.51 10.47 11.67
C LEU A 14 -2.08 11.05 10.31
N GLU A 15 -0.97 11.80 10.27
CA GLU A 15 -0.40 12.33 9.02
C GLU A 15 -0.07 11.19 8.03
N ALA A 16 0.58 10.12 8.51
CA ALA A 16 0.87 8.94 7.70
C ALA A 16 -0.42 8.27 7.19
N SER A 17 -1.41 8.07 8.07
CA SER A 17 -2.68 7.43 7.71
C SER A 17 -3.50 8.22 6.69
N GLN A 18 -3.46 9.55 6.73
CA GLN A 18 -4.14 10.38 5.74
C GLN A 18 -3.54 10.19 4.34
N ILE A 19 -2.21 10.23 4.24
CA ILE A 19 -1.51 9.97 2.98
C ILE A 19 -1.85 8.58 2.45
N LEU A 20 -1.80 7.56 3.31
CA LEU A 20 -2.07 6.19 2.93
C LEU A 20 -3.51 6.01 2.41
N ALA A 21 -4.49 6.59 3.10
CA ALA A 21 -5.90 6.52 2.69
C ALA A 21 -6.13 7.16 1.31
N GLU A 22 -5.53 8.32 1.05
CA GLU A 22 -5.62 8.98 -0.26
C GLU A 22 -4.99 8.14 -1.38
N VAL A 23 -3.83 7.54 -1.10
CA VAL A 23 -3.08 6.73 -2.07
C VAL A 23 -3.83 5.43 -2.38
N LEU A 24 -4.37 4.75 -1.36
CA LEU A 24 -5.16 3.53 -1.53
C LEU A 24 -6.43 3.83 -2.35
N GLN A 25 -7.17 4.89 -2.00
CA GLN A 25 -8.39 5.27 -2.73
C GLN A 25 -8.09 5.52 -4.21
N ALA A 26 -7.05 6.31 -4.51
CA ALA A 26 -6.68 6.60 -5.89
C ALA A 26 -6.19 5.35 -6.65
N CYS A 27 -5.58 4.38 -5.97
CA CYS A 27 -5.22 3.10 -6.56
C CYS A 27 -6.45 2.25 -6.87
N GLY A 28 -7.45 2.25 -5.97
CA GLY A 28 -8.74 1.60 -6.19
C GLY A 28 -9.47 2.18 -7.41
N ASP A 29 -9.42 3.49 -7.61
CA ASP A 29 -10.03 4.17 -8.76
C ASP A 29 -9.36 3.80 -10.10
N LEU A 30 -8.11 3.31 -10.07
CA LEU A 30 -7.37 2.82 -11.24
C LEU A 30 -7.55 1.31 -11.49
N ALA A 31 -8.12 0.57 -10.55
CA ALA A 31 -8.24 -0.88 -10.63
C ALA A 31 -9.37 -1.26 -11.61
N GLU A 32 -9.01 -1.48 -12.87
CA GLU A 32 -9.93 -1.88 -13.94
C GLU A 32 -9.45 -3.13 -14.70
N PRO A 33 -10.34 -3.90 -15.35
CA PRO A 33 -9.94 -5.03 -16.17
C PRO A 33 -8.89 -4.65 -17.22
N GLY A 34 -7.81 -5.43 -17.27
CA GLY A 34 -6.71 -5.24 -18.21
C GLY A 34 -5.49 -4.52 -17.65
N ILE A 35 -5.60 -3.80 -16.53
CA ILE A 35 -4.44 -3.25 -15.82
C ILE A 35 -3.64 -4.37 -15.17
N THR A 36 -2.32 -4.28 -15.21
CA THR A 36 -1.46 -5.22 -14.50
C THR A 36 -1.33 -4.87 -13.03
N THR A 37 -1.15 -5.88 -12.19
CA THR A 37 -0.89 -5.66 -10.76
C THR A 37 0.42 -4.89 -10.53
N GLY A 38 1.39 -5.00 -11.44
CA GLY A 38 2.61 -4.19 -11.45
C GLY A 38 2.38 -2.71 -11.76
N GLU A 39 1.45 -2.38 -12.66
CA GLU A 39 1.09 -0.97 -12.92
C GLU A 39 0.46 -0.31 -11.68
N LEU A 40 -0.34 -1.06 -10.92
CA LEU A 40 -0.88 -0.60 -9.64
C LEU A 40 0.24 -0.40 -8.58
N ASP A 41 1.19 -1.33 -8.49
CA ASP A 41 2.37 -1.18 -7.61
C ASP A 41 3.20 0.06 -7.95
N ASP A 42 3.47 0.29 -9.24
CA ASP A 42 4.20 1.47 -9.71
C ASP A 42 3.45 2.76 -9.37
N PHE A 43 2.12 2.78 -9.52
CA PHE A 43 1.31 3.92 -9.09
C PHE A 43 1.44 4.18 -7.59
N ILE A 44 1.26 3.14 -6.75
CA ILE A 44 1.37 3.22 -5.29
C ILE A 44 2.75 3.75 -4.89
N ARG A 45 3.83 3.11 -5.37
CA ARG A 45 5.21 3.50 -5.08
C ARG A 45 5.45 4.97 -5.38
N ASN A 46 5.10 5.41 -6.59
CA ASN A 46 5.32 6.78 -7.02
C ASN A 46 4.47 7.78 -6.21
N SER A 47 3.23 7.43 -5.87
CA SER A 47 2.33 8.27 -5.08
C SER A 47 2.78 8.46 -3.64
N ILE A 48 3.37 7.43 -3.04
CA ILE A 48 3.98 7.47 -1.70
C ILE A 48 5.21 8.38 -1.71
N ILE A 49 6.16 8.12 -2.64
CA ILE A 49 7.42 8.88 -2.73
C ILE A 49 7.16 10.38 -2.98
N ARG A 50 6.20 10.72 -3.84
CA ARG A 50 5.85 12.12 -4.12
C ARG A 50 5.33 12.87 -2.90
N ARG A 51 4.78 12.17 -1.90
CA ARG A 51 4.27 12.73 -0.65
C ARG A 51 5.31 12.72 0.47
N GLY A 52 6.55 12.36 0.18
CA GLY A 52 7.66 12.36 1.15
C GLY A 52 7.68 11.15 2.08
N ALA A 53 6.80 10.17 1.87
CA ALA A 53 6.78 8.92 2.62
C ALA A 53 7.61 7.83 1.90
N LYS A 54 7.89 6.73 2.60
CA LYS A 54 8.54 5.54 2.05
C LYS A 54 7.54 4.37 1.99
N PRO A 55 7.57 3.53 0.94
CA PRO A 55 6.79 2.30 0.91
C PRO A 55 7.35 1.32 1.95
N ALA A 56 6.58 1.02 3.00
CA ALA A 56 7.06 0.25 4.14
C ALA A 56 7.36 -1.22 3.79
N PHE A 57 6.64 -1.79 2.83
CA PHE A 57 6.79 -3.19 2.44
C PHE A 57 7.98 -3.43 1.53
N LEU A 58 8.42 -2.40 0.80
CA LEU A 58 9.48 -2.54 -0.17
C LEU A 58 10.82 -2.86 0.51
N GLY A 59 11.32 -4.06 0.27
CA GLY A 59 12.55 -4.58 0.88
C GLY A 59 12.36 -5.16 2.28
N TYR A 60 11.16 -5.06 2.88
CA TYR A 60 10.88 -5.67 4.17
C TYR A 60 10.95 -7.20 4.06
N MET A 61 11.90 -7.83 4.75
CA MET A 61 12.17 -9.27 4.64
C MET A 61 12.36 -9.74 3.18
N ASN A 62 12.96 -8.90 2.34
CA ASN A 62 13.14 -9.12 0.89
C ASN A 62 11.84 -9.13 0.05
N TYR A 63 10.73 -8.61 0.59
CA TYR A 63 9.52 -8.41 -0.22
C TYR A 63 9.80 -7.41 -1.36
N PRO A 64 9.46 -7.72 -2.62
CA PRO A 64 10.01 -7.01 -3.79
C PRO A 64 9.20 -5.78 -4.22
N ALA A 65 8.04 -5.54 -3.63
CA ALA A 65 7.06 -4.55 -4.09
C ALA A 65 6.62 -3.59 -2.98
N SER A 66 5.85 -2.57 -3.35
CA SER A 66 5.31 -1.56 -2.45
C SER A 66 3.85 -1.85 -2.06
N LEU A 67 3.13 -2.58 -2.91
CA LEU A 67 1.75 -3.04 -2.75
C LEU A 67 1.74 -4.57 -2.58
N CYS A 68 0.97 -5.05 -1.61
CA CYS A 68 0.46 -6.42 -1.58
C CYS A 68 -0.88 -6.46 -2.33
N ILE A 69 -1.02 -7.34 -3.32
CA ILE A 69 -2.28 -7.51 -4.06
C ILE A 69 -2.64 -8.98 -4.16
N SER A 70 -3.76 -9.33 -3.54
CA SER A 70 -4.22 -10.71 -3.38
C SER A 70 -5.55 -10.90 -4.09
N ILE A 71 -5.55 -11.66 -5.18
CA ILE A 71 -6.71 -11.82 -6.06
C ILE A 71 -7.39 -13.17 -5.82
N ASN A 72 -8.71 -13.13 -5.63
CA ASN A 72 -9.61 -14.27 -5.46
C ASN A 72 -9.26 -15.16 -4.26
N ASN A 73 -8.55 -16.26 -4.51
CA ASN A 73 -8.19 -17.26 -3.49
C ASN A 73 -6.83 -17.00 -2.84
N GLU A 74 -6.10 -15.97 -3.27
CA GLU A 74 -4.89 -15.50 -2.59
C GLU A 74 -5.29 -14.86 -1.26
N VAL A 75 -4.72 -15.36 -0.16
CA VAL A 75 -5.13 -14.95 1.19
C VAL A 75 -4.61 -13.57 1.54
N ILE A 76 -3.29 -13.39 1.50
CA ILE A 76 -2.56 -12.13 1.77
C ILE A 76 -1.20 -12.15 1.06
N HIS A 77 -0.53 -11.00 1.01
CA HIS A 77 0.85 -10.83 0.54
C HIS A 77 1.12 -11.29 -0.91
N GLY A 78 0.10 -11.28 -1.78
CA GLY A 78 0.31 -11.52 -3.21
C GLY A 78 1.29 -10.49 -3.81
N ILE A 79 2.20 -10.96 -4.66
CA ILE A 79 3.28 -10.13 -5.24
C ILE A 79 2.80 -9.56 -6.58
N PRO A 80 2.78 -8.23 -6.76
CA PRO A 80 2.41 -7.62 -8.02
C PRO A 80 3.40 -7.95 -9.14
N GLY A 81 2.92 -7.93 -10.39
CA GLY A 81 3.71 -8.28 -11.56
C GLY A 81 2.90 -8.20 -12.86
N ARG A 82 3.13 -9.14 -13.77
CA ARG A 82 2.54 -9.12 -15.12
C ARG A 82 1.07 -9.56 -15.18
N ARG A 83 0.48 -10.02 -14.07
CA ARG A 83 -0.91 -10.49 -14.03
C ARG A 83 -1.84 -9.30 -14.29
N LYS A 84 -2.76 -9.45 -15.24
CA LYS A 84 -3.82 -8.47 -15.50
C LYS A 84 -5.04 -8.79 -14.64
N LEU A 85 -5.69 -7.75 -14.12
CA LEU A 85 -7.02 -7.87 -13.52
C LEU A 85 -8.04 -8.27 -14.59
N GLN A 86 -9.00 -9.10 -14.20
CA GLN A 86 -10.09 -9.54 -15.07
C GLN A 86 -11.43 -9.04 -14.51
N GLU A 87 -12.41 -8.86 -15.40
CA GLU A 87 -13.78 -8.58 -14.99
C GLU A 87 -14.27 -9.69 -14.05
N GLY A 88 -14.78 -9.29 -12.88
CA GLY A 88 -15.26 -10.21 -11.84
C GLY A 88 -14.19 -10.69 -10.84
N ASP A 89 -12.92 -10.32 -11.00
CA ASP A 89 -11.90 -10.56 -9.97
C ASP A 89 -12.24 -9.76 -8.69
N ILE A 90 -11.99 -10.36 -7.53
CA ILE A 90 -11.97 -9.67 -6.24
C ILE A 90 -10.50 -9.52 -5.84
N ALA A 91 -10.02 -8.28 -5.74
CA ALA A 91 -8.64 -7.97 -5.40
C ALA A 91 -8.55 -7.27 -4.03
N GLY A 92 -7.89 -7.90 -3.07
CA GLY A 92 -7.46 -7.26 -1.84
C GLY A 92 -6.21 -6.43 -2.12
N LEU A 93 -6.22 -5.17 -1.71
CA LEU A 93 -5.08 -4.26 -1.76
C LEU A 93 -4.63 -4.00 -0.33
N ASP A 94 -3.33 -4.13 -0.09
CA ASP A 94 -2.70 -3.92 1.22
C ASP A 94 -1.42 -3.09 1.01
N VAL A 95 -1.36 -1.93 1.66
CA VAL A 95 -0.29 -0.94 1.49
C VAL A 95 0.15 -0.40 2.83
N GLY A 96 1.46 -0.41 3.06
CA GLY A 96 2.08 0.23 4.22
C GLY A 96 2.98 1.40 3.81
N ILE A 97 2.97 2.47 4.60
CA ILE A 97 3.92 3.58 4.46
C ILE A 97 4.65 3.89 5.76
N GLU A 98 5.85 4.45 5.62
CA GLU A 98 6.61 5.10 6.69
C GLU A 98 6.71 6.61 6.39
N LEU A 99 6.26 7.45 7.32
CA LEU A 99 6.47 8.90 7.29
C LEU A 99 7.11 9.34 8.62
N ASP A 100 8.26 10.02 8.55
CA ASP A 100 8.99 10.51 9.73
C ASP A 100 9.24 9.45 10.83
N GLY A 101 9.40 8.18 10.43
CA GLY A 101 9.59 7.06 11.36
C GLY A 101 8.31 6.46 11.95
N TYR A 102 7.13 6.94 11.53
CA TYR A 102 5.82 6.41 11.92
C TYR A 102 5.18 5.66 10.77
N PHE A 103 4.55 4.53 11.08
CA PHE A 103 3.96 3.65 10.10
C PHE A 103 2.44 3.80 10.07
N SER A 104 1.88 3.68 8.87
CA SER A 104 0.45 3.42 8.66
C SER A 104 0.30 2.24 7.72
N ASP A 105 -0.79 1.50 7.89
CA ASP A 105 -1.04 0.19 7.28
C ASP A 105 -2.55 0.02 7.07
N THR A 106 -2.98 -0.36 5.86
CA THR A 106 -4.40 -0.55 5.51
C THR A 106 -4.62 -1.44 4.29
#